data_AF-A0A427TVL7-F1
#
_entry.id   AF-A0A427TVL7-F1
#
_cell.length_a   1.000
_cell.length_b   1.000
_cell.length_c   1.000
_cell.angle_alpha   90.00
_cell.angle_beta   90.00
_cell.angle_gamma   90.00
#
_symmetry.space_group_name_H-M   'P 1'
#
loop_
_entity.id
_entity.type
_entity.pdbx_description
1 polymer ?
#
loop_
_entity_poly.entity_id
_entity_poly.type
_entity_poly.pdbx_seq_one_letter_code
_entity_poly.pdbx_strand_id
1 'polypeptide(L)' 'NIYSRCSELVGLGVTNIRDFTKSGFRLLYEVVDDETALGLILLRQRQDISLALVDYCILHK' A
#
# COMPACT_ATOMS: atom_id res chain seq x y z
N ASN A 1 5.56 -3.02 -12.70
CA ASN A 1 5.10 -1.71 -13.21
C ASN A 1 5.18 -0.76 -12.02
N ILE A 2 6.06 0.23 -12.05
CA ILE A 2 6.40 1.11 -10.90
C ILE A 2 5.22 2.01 -10.46
N TYR A 3 4.09 1.93 -11.18
CA TYR A 3 2.95 2.82 -11.03
C TYR A 3 1.61 2.10 -10.87
N SER A 4 1.61 0.79 -10.62
CA SER A 4 0.36 0.01 -10.50
C SER A 4 -0.46 0.47 -9.30
N ARG A 5 -1.77 0.64 -9.51
CA ARG A 5 -2.73 0.77 -8.41
C ARG A 5 -2.80 -0.55 -7.66
N CYS A 6 -2.98 -0.47 -6.34
CA CYS A 6 -3.16 -1.65 -5.50
C CYS A 6 -4.51 -2.30 -5.83
N SER A 7 -4.49 -3.44 -6.53
CA SER A 7 -5.70 -4.10 -7.06
C SER A 7 -6.69 -4.49 -5.97
N GLU A 8 -6.21 -4.94 -4.81
CA GLU A 8 -7.06 -5.29 -3.66
C GLU A 8 -7.83 -4.07 -3.15
N LEU A 9 -7.17 -2.92 -3.05
CA LEU A 9 -7.78 -1.67 -2.59
C LEU A 9 -8.69 -1.05 -3.65
N VAL A 10 -8.35 -1.19 -4.93
CA VAL A 10 -9.23 -0.79 -6.04
C VAL A 10 -10.56 -1.54 -5.97
N GLY A 11 -10.54 -2.84 -5.62
CA GLY A 11 -11.76 -3.63 -5.40
C GLY A 11 -12.66 -3.09 -4.29
N LEU A 12 -12.11 -2.28 -3.38
CA LEU A 12 -12.82 -1.61 -2.29
C LEU A 12 -13.17 -0.14 -2.60
N GLY A 13 -12.92 0.32 -3.83
CA GLY A 13 -13.17 1.70 -4.25
C GLY A 13 -12.04 2.69 -3.95
N VAL A 14 -10.90 2.22 -3.43
CA VAL A 14 -9.74 3.06 -3.12
C VAL A 14 -8.79 3.09 -4.33
N THR A 15 -8.71 4.23 -5.02
CA THR A 15 -8.02 4.33 -6.32
C THR A 15 -6.73 5.16 -6.31
N ASN A 16 -6.45 5.86 -5.21
CA ASN A 16 -5.27 6.71 -5.03
C ASN A 16 -4.04 5.94 -4.51
N ILE A 17 -4.25 4.77 -3.88
CA ILE A 17 -3.16 3.94 -3.34
C ILE A 17 -2.54 3.07 -4.42
N ARG A 18 -1.21 3.08 -4.44
CA ARG A 18 -0.37 2.26 -5.32
C ARG A 18 0.49 1.31 -4.50
N ASP A 19 1.00 0.28 -5.16
CA ASP A 19 1.88 -0.69 -4.52
C ASP A 19 3.13 -1.02 -5.35
N PHE A 20 4.25 -1.14 -4.63
CA PHE A 20 5.53 -1.49 -5.20
C PHE A 20 6.11 -2.67 -4.41
N THR A 21 6.53 -3.72 -5.13
CA THR A 21 7.08 -4.93 -4.52
C THR A 21 8.54 -5.10 -4.90
N LYS A 22 9.41 -5.27 -3.89
CA LYS A 22 10.84 -5.54 -4.09
C LYS A 22 11.41 -6.31 -2.91
N SER A 23 12.25 -7.31 -3.20
CA SER A 23 13.01 -8.07 -2.19
C SER A 23 12.15 -8.68 -1.07
N GLY A 24 10.94 -9.16 -1.38
CA GLY A 24 10.06 -9.76 -0.37
C GLY A 24 9.30 -8.74 0.48
N PHE A 25 9.34 -7.46 0.13
CA PHE A 25 8.56 -6.39 0.75
C PHE A 25 7.60 -5.76 -0.25
N ARG A 26 6.50 -5.23 0.28
CA ARG A 26 5.51 -4.46 -0.45
C ARG A 26 5.34 -3.11 0.22
N LEU A 27 5.56 -2.04 -0.51
CA LEU A 27 5.30 -0.67 -0.07
C LEU A 27 3.95 -0.22 -0.64
N LEU A 28 3.05 0.22 0.23
CA LEU A 28 1.87 0.99 -0.15
C LEU A 28 2.21 2.47 -0.10
N TYR A 29 1.86 3.22 -1.14
CA TYR A 29 2.20 4.63 -1.26
C TYR A 29 1.15 5.41 -2.04
N GLU A 30 1.14 6.72 -1.84
CA GLU A 30 0.41 7.71 -2.64
C GLU A 30 1.39 8.55 -3.46
N VAL A 31 0.94 9.04 -4.61
CA VAL A 31 1.69 9.99 -5.43
C VAL A 31 1.16 11.38 -5.12
N VAL A 32 2.04 12.27 -4.64
CA VAL A 32 1.70 13.65 -4.26
C VAL A 32 1.83 14.57 -5.47
N ASP A 33 2.91 14.39 -6.24
CA ASP A 33 3.20 15.07 -7.50
C ASP A 33 4.07 14.14 -8.38
N ASP A 34 4.52 14.62 -9.55
CA ASP A 34 5.23 13.80 -10.53
C ASP A 34 6.58 13.24 -10.02
N GLU A 35 7.17 13.83 -8.98
CA GLU A 35 8.46 13.43 -8.43
C GLU A 35 8.38 12.90 -6.99
N THR A 36 7.25 13.12 -6.32
CA THR A 36 7.08 12.83 -4.90
C THR A 36 6.05 11.75 -4.65
N ALA A 37 6.48 10.70 -3.92
CA ALA A 37 5.62 9.66 -3.41
C ALA A 37 5.69 9.60 -1.87
N LEU A 38 4.53 9.52 -1.22
CA LEU A 38 4.42 9.34 0.22
C LEU A 38 4.26 7.86 0.55
N GLY A 39 5.26 7.28 1.20
CA GLY A 39 5.18 5.92 1.72
C GLY A 39 4.23 5.84 2.92
N LEU A 40 3.24 4.96 2.85
CA LEU A 40 2.22 4.81 3.90
C LEU A 40 2.50 3.61 4.80
N ILE A 41 2.70 2.44 4.18
CA ILE A 41 2.85 1.18 4.91
C ILE A 41 3.88 0.29 4.20
N LEU A 42 4.82 -0.24 4.97
CA LEU A 42 5.75 -1.27 4.52
C LEU A 42 5.33 -2.64 5.07
N LEU A 43 5.03 -3.57 4.19
CA LEU A 43 4.58 -4.92 4.49
C LEU A 43 5.62 -5.95 4.03
N ARG A 44 5.64 -7.13 4.65
CA ARG A 44 6.21 -8.30 3.97
C ARG A 44 5.30 -8.69 2.81
N GLN A 45 5.86 -9.06 1.67
CA GLN A 45 5.13 -9.33 0.42
C GLN A 45 4.04 -10.40 0.56
N ARG A 46 4.21 -11.37 1.48
CA ARG A 46 3.24 -12.45 1.71
C ARG A 46 2.25 -12.17 2.84
N GLN A 47 2.24 -10.96 3.37
CA GLN A 47 1.30 -10.56 4.41
C GLN A 47 -0.02 -10.16 3.76
N ASP A 48 -1.13 -10.63 4.33
CA ASP A 48 -2.47 -10.20 3.93
C ASP A 48 -2.64 -8.71 4.24
N ILE A 49 -2.96 -7.92 3.21
CA ILE A 49 -3.10 -6.47 3.33
C ILE A 49 -4.24 -6.09 4.26
N SER A 50 -5.33 -6.87 4.27
CA SER A 50 -6.51 -6.60 5.10
C SER A 50 -6.18 -6.76 6.57
N LEU A 51 -5.48 -7.85 6.92
CA LEU A 51 -5.00 -8.06 8.30
C LEU A 51 -4.03 -6.95 8.72
N ALA A 52 -3.09 -6.57 7.85
CA ALA A 52 -2.14 -5.51 8.16
C ALA A 52 -2.81 -4.15 8.41
N LEU A 53 -3.85 -3.82 7.64
CA LEU A 53 -4.62 -2.59 7.82
C LEU A 53 -5.46 -2.63 9.10
N VAL A 54 -6.05 -3.78 9.43
CA VAL A 54 -6.76 -3.98 10.71
C VAL A 54 -5.81 -3.79 11.88
N ASP A 55 -4.64 -4.42 11.85
CA ASP A 55 -3.61 -4.27 12.89
C ASP A 55 -3.18 -2.81 13.03
N TYR A 56 -2.97 -2.10 11.92
CA TYR A 56 -2.65 -0.68 11.92
C TYR A 56 -3.74 0.16 12.62
N CYS A 57 -5.00 -0.06 12.29
CA CYS A 57 -6.14 0.64 12.91
C CYS A 57 -6.28 0.33 14.41
N ILE A 58 -5.95 -0.88 14.85
CA ILE A 58 -5.98 -1.26 16.27
C ILE A 58 -4.88 -0.54 17.05
N LEU A 59 -3.68 -0.43 16.47
CA LEU A 59 -2.51 0.14 17.12
C LEU A 59 -2.51 1.67 17.22
N HIS A 60 -3.18 2.37 16.30
CA HIS A 60 -3.15 3.84 16.19
C HIS A 60 -4.48 4.51 16.60
N LYS A 61 -5.12 3.99 17.65
CA LYS A 61 -6.35 4.57 18.22
C LYS A 61 -6.16 5.97 18.81
#